data_AF-A0A815J3K2-F1
#
_entry.id   AF-A0A815J3K2-F1
#
_cell.length_a   1.000
_cell.length_b   1.000
_cell.length_c   1.000
_cell.angle_alpha   90.00
_cell.angle_beta   90.00
_cell.angle_gamma   90.00
#
_symmetry.space_group_name_H-M   'P 1'
#
loop_
_entity.id
_entity.type
_entity.pdbx_description
1 polymer ?
#
loop_
_entity_poly.entity_id
_entity_poly.type
_entity_poly.pdbx_seq_one_letter_code
_entity_poly.pdbx_strand_id
1 'polypeptide(L)'
;MMKLTESFYYEETRGLCGRKILREIGEQGQTKIRLYAYESWPKPALISYWTIRTVWWSKTKCEIIEQQGHRTSVTKGHMKCLGNGRLQITGQFQRHTDCFFRLILSSQITDDDLSDGYILSGDLELGDTKDSMQQSHFAVVKLEQQDSHTYILNNFYKKARSLLLFGCV
;
A
#
# COMPACT_ATOMS: atom_id res chain seq x y z
N MET A 1 12.14 7.49 -18.87
CA MET A 1 13.27 6.54 -18.71
C MET A 1 13.20 6.03 -17.28
N MET A 2 12.82 4.75 -17.08
CA MET A 2 12.70 4.14 -15.75
C MET A 2 14.06 4.10 -15.06
N LYS A 3 14.11 4.37 -13.74
CA LYS A 3 15.35 4.21 -12.98
C LYS A 3 15.61 2.72 -12.75
N LEU A 4 16.84 2.26 -12.99
CA LEU A 4 17.27 0.87 -12.76
C LEU A 4 16.87 0.33 -11.38
N THR A 5 16.84 1.20 -10.36
CA THR A 5 16.46 0.87 -8.99
C THR A 5 14.99 0.47 -8.84
N GLU A 6 14.08 1.15 -9.54
CA GLU A 6 12.63 0.87 -9.52
C GLU A 6 12.33 -0.44 -10.24
N SER A 7 12.99 -0.67 -11.38
CA SER A 7 12.92 -1.93 -12.13
C SER A 7 13.32 -3.13 -11.30
N PHE A 8 14.47 -3.03 -10.61
CA PHE A 8 14.98 -4.12 -9.79
C PHE A 8 14.08 -4.41 -8.59
N TYR A 9 13.57 -3.35 -7.95
CA TYR A 9 12.61 -3.48 -6.86
C TYR A 9 11.33 -4.20 -7.31
N TYR A 10 10.80 -3.84 -8.48
CA TYR A 10 9.62 -4.48 -9.03
C TYR A 10 9.82 -5.97 -9.26
N GLU A 11 10.89 -6.36 -9.96
CA GLU A 11 11.18 -7.78 -10.24
C GLU A 11 11.30 -8.61 -8.95
N GLU A 12 11.88 -8.05 -7.89
CA GLU A 12 12.03 -8.74 -6.61
C GLU A 12 10.71 -8.82 -5.80
N THR A 13 9.81 -7.85 -5.99
CA THR A 13 8.57 -7.73 -5.19
C THR A 13 7.31 -8.19 -5.90
N ARG A 14 7.36 -8.39 -7.23
CA ARG A 14 6.23 -8.85 -8.04
C ARG A 14 5.66 -10.14 -7.49
N GLY A 15 4.35 -10.15 -7.23
CA GLY A 15 3.65 -11.32 -6.70
C GLY A 15 3.82 -11.55 -5.18
N LEU A 16 4.70 -10.84 -4.50
CA LEU A 16 4.73 -10.84 -3.03
C LEU A 16 3.45 -10.21 -2.49
N CYS A 17 2.92 -10.74 -1.38
CA CYS A 17 1.75 -10.13 -0.75
C CYS A 17 2.04 -8.66 -0.45
N GLY A 18 1.14 -7.76 -0.88
CA GLY A 18 1.26 -6.31 -0.64
C GLY A 18 1.56 -5.94 0.81
N ARG A 19 1.13 -6.75 1.80
CA ARG A 19 1.48 -6.52 3.21
C ARG A 19 2.98 -6.55 3.49
N LYS A 20 3.71 -7.47 2.84
CA LYS A 20 5.17 -7.58 2.98
C LYS A 20 5.82 -6.31 2.43
N ILE A 21 5.38 -5.90 1.25
CA ILE A 21 5.82 -4.67 0.57
C ILE A 21 5.56 -3.44 1.45
N LEU A 22 4.33 -3.25 1.95
CA LEU A 22 3.96 -2.13 2.85
C LEU A 22 4.87 -2.05 4.10
N ARG A 23 5.29 -3.19 4.66
CA ARG A 23 6.20 -3.22 5.83
C ARG A 23 7.64 -2.89 5.47
N GLU A 24 8.07 -3.24 4.27
CA GLU A 24 9.44 -3.02 3.80
C GLU A 24 9.67 -1.57 3.39
N ILE A 25 8.66 -0.94 2.77
CA ILE A 25 8.74 0.47 2.33
C ILE A 25 8.30 1.44 3.42
N GLY A 26 7.51 1.00 4.40
CA GLY A 26 6.93 1.91 5.38
C GLY A 26 7.98 2.44 6.34
N GLU A 27 8.35 3.71 6.22
CA GLU A 27 9.19 4.39 7.21
C GLU A 27 8.47 4.36 8.56
N GLN A 28 9.12 3.79 9.58
CA GLN A 28 8.52 3.56 10.91
C GLN A 28 7.19 2.78 10.87
N GLY A 29 6.98 1.96 9.82
CA GLY A 29 5.77 1.18 9.64
C GLY A 29 4.57 1.97 9.08
N GLN A 30 4.78 3.17 8.55
CA GLN A 30 3.77 4.01 7.92
C GLN A 30 3.94 4.04 6.40
N THR A 31 2.86 3.81 5.65
CA THR A 31 2.88 3.90 4.18
C THR A 31 1.78 4.83 3.71
N LYS A 32 2.12 5.77 2.82
CA LYS A 32 1.15 6.65 2.17
C LYS A 32 0.55 5.98 0.94
N ILE A 33 -0.76 6.06 0.82
CA ILE A 33 -1.55 5.61 -0.32
C ILE A 33 -2.19 6.84 -0.93
N ARG A 34 -1.93 7.08 -2.21
CA ARG A 34 -2.60 8.14 -2.98
C ARG A 34 -3.89 7.59 -3.56
N LEU A 35 -4.95 8.37 -3.47
CA LEU A 35 -6.28 8.02 -3.95
C LEU A 35 -6.70 9.01 -5.04
N TYR A 36 -7.06 8.48 -6.20
CA TYR A 36 -7.57 9.22 -7.35
C TYR A 36 -9.03 8.84 -7.56
N ALA A 37 -9.95 9.78 -7.37
CA ALA A 37 -11.38 9.49 -7.51
C ALA A 37 -11.72 9.11 -8.95
N TYR A 38 -12.59 8.12 -9.13
CA TYR A 38 -13.18 7.83 -10.44
C TYR A 38 -14.11 8.96 -10.87
N GLU A 39 -14.19 9.20 -12.18
CA GLU A 39 -14.99 10.27 -12.78
C GLU A 39 -16.48 10.20 -12.40
N SER A 40 -16.98 8.99 -12.13
CA SER A 40 -18.37 8.73 -11.71
C SER A 40 -18.64 8.97 -10.22
N TRP A 41 -17.64 9.34 -9.41
CA TRP A 41 -17.80 9.48 -7.97
C TRP A 41 -18.25 10.90 -7.58
N PRO A 42 -19.32 11.07 -6.77
CA PRO A 42 -19.97 12.36 -6.55
C PRO A 42 -19.20 13.36 -5.66
N LYS A 43 -18.00 13.02 -5.16
CA LYS A 43 -17.20 13.91 -4.32
C LYS A 43 -16.12 14.61 -5.16
N PRO A 44 -15.92 15.94 -5.02
CA PRO A 44 -14.90 16.66 -5.77
C PRO A 44 -13.52 16.04 -5.51
N ALA A 45 -12.85 15.66 -6.61
CA ALA A 45 -11.59 14.94 -6.64
C ALA A 45 -10.42 15.83 -6.20
N LEU A 46 -10.31 16.14 -4.91
CA LEU A 46 -9.01 16.47 -4.35
C LEU A 46 -8.23 15.16 -4.19
N ILE A 47 -6.96 15.15 -4.62
CA ILE A 47 -6.05 14.03 -4.32
C ILE A 47 -6.06 13.86 -2.80
N SER A 48 -6.70 12.78 -2.35
CA SER A 48 -6.70 12.39 -0.95
C SER A 48 -5.63 11.33 -0.76
N TYR A 49 -5.04 11.30 0.42
CA TYR A 49 -4.12 10.24 0.78
C TYR A 49 -4.54 9.63 2.11
N TRP A 50 -4.38 8.31 2.15
CA TRP A 50 -4.51 7.53 3.37
C TRP A 50 -3.13 7.13 3.82
N THR A 51 -2.86 7.26 5.11
CA THR A 51 -1.66 6.67 5.71
C THR A 51 -2.05 5.38 6.38
N ILE A 52 -1.43 4.27 5.97
CA ILE A 52 -1.56 2.97 6.60
C ILE A 52 -0.41 2.78 7.58
N ARG A 53 -0.74 2.66 8.86
CA ARG A 53 0.21 2.28 9.90
C ARG A 53 0.08 0.79 10.18
N THR A 54 1.12 0.04 9.84
CA THR A 54 1.22 -1.38 10.16
C THR A 54 1.55 -1.56 11.64
N VAL A 55 0.93 -2.57 12.27
CA VAL A 55 1.18 -2.87 13.68
C VAL A 55 2.25 -3.95 13.77
N TRP A 56 3.36 -3.70 14.48
CA TRP A 56 4.47 -4.65 14.48
C TRP A 56 4.09 -6.01 15.08
N TRP A 57 3.27 -6.03 16.14
CA TRP A 57 2.79 -7.26 16.80
C TRP A 57 1.63 -7.96 16.07
N SER A 58 1.04 -7.36 15.03
CA SER A 58 -0.10 -7.97 14.34
C SER A 58 0.07 -7.97 12.84
N LYS A 59 0.02 -9.17 12.26
CA LYS A 59 0.06 -9.36 10.81
C LYS A 59 -1.27 -9.02 10.13
N THR A 60 -2.35 -8.88 10.88
CA THR A 60 -3.71 -8.73 10.34
C THR A 60 -4.36 -7.41 10.74
N LYS A 61 -3.75 -6.62 11.63
CA LYS A 61 -4.27 -5.32 12.06
C LYS A 61 -3.41 -4.20 11.51
N CYS A 62 -4.07 -3.13 11.12
CA CYS A 62 -3.46 -1.87 10.76
C CYS A 62 -4.32 -0.72 11.28
N GLU A 63 -3.78 0.48 11.20
CA GLU A 63 -4.53 1.70 11.40
C GLU A 63 -4.52 2.50 10.10
N ILE A 64 -5.67 3.07 9.75
CA ILE A 64 -5.88 3.89 8.57
C ILE A 64 -6.13 5.31 9.04
N ILE A 65 -5.32 6.23 8.55
CA ILE A 65 -5.42 7.65 8.83
C ILE A 65 -5.82 8.33 7.54
N GLU A 66 -7.06 8.80 7.46
CA GLU A 66 -7.53 9.64 6.36
C GLU A 66 -7.31 11.11 6.70
N GLN A 67 -6.69 11.84 5.77
CA GLN A 67 -6.58 13.30 5.83
C GLN A 67 -7.45 13.92 4.75
N GLN A 68 -8.41 14.74 5.17
CA GLN A 68 -9.32 15.48 4.30
C GLN A 68 -9.26 16.96 4.65
N GLY A 69 -8.46 17.74 3.91
CA GLY A 69 -8.15 19.13 4.27
C GLY A 69 -7.48 19.20 5.64
N HIS A 70 -8.09 19.93 6.58
CA HIS A 70 -7.61 20.03 7.97
C HIS A 70 -8.15 18.94 8.92
N ARG A 71 -9.04 18.06 8.43
CA ARG A 71 -9.63 17.00 9.26
C ARG A 71 -8.83 15.72 9.12
N THR A 72 -8.49 15.12 10.26
CA THR A 72 -7.88 13.80 10.33
C THR A 72 -8.87 12.82 10.95
N SER A 73 -9.14 11.71 10.27
CA SER A 73 -9.94 10.60 10.79
C SER A 73 -9.07 9.36 10.90
N VAL A 74 -9.17 8.65 12.02
CA VAL A 74 -8.38 7.45 12.29
C VAL A 74 -9.32 6.28 12.52
N THR A 75 -9.01 5.13 11.92
CA THR A 75 -9.74 3.89 12.17
C THR A 75 -8.82 2.67 12.14
N LYS A 76 -9.31 1.55 12.67
CA LYS A 76 -8.61 0.25 12.62
C LYS A 76 -9.05 -0.50 11.37
N GLY A 77 -8.07 -1.05 10.67
CA GLY A 77 -8.26 -1.91 9.51
C GLY A 77 -7.85 -3.36 9.79
N HIS A 78 -8.44 -4.27 9.01
CA HIS A 78 -8.09 -5.67 8.95
C HIS A 78 -7.46 -6.00 7.60
N MET A 79 -6.25 -6.57 7.63
CA MET A 79 -5.45 -6.95 6.47
C MET A 79 -5.56 -8.45 6.19
N LYS A 80 -5.86 -8.79 4.93
CA LYS A 80 -5.92 -10.16 4.41
C LYS A 80 -5.16 -10.26 3.10
N CYS A 81 -4.11 -11.09 3.06
CA CYS A 81 -3.48 -11.46 1.78
C CYS A 81 -4.43 -12.39 1.02
N LEU A 82 -4.79 -12.04 -0.22
CA LEU A 82 -5.69 -12.85 -1.05
C LEU A 82 -4.94 -13.84 -1.96
N GLY A 83 -3.61 -13.80 -1.96
CA GLY A 83 -2.76 -14.56 -2.91
C GLY A 83 -2.43 -13.71 -4.15
N ASN A 84 -1.51 -14.20 -4.98
CA ASN A 84 -1.10 -13.56 -6.24
C ASN A 84 -0.74 -12.07 -6.08
N GLY A 85 0.00 -11.73 -5.03
CA GLY A 85 0.38 -10.35 -4.74
C GLY A 85 -0.71 -9.43 -4.18
N ARG A 86 -1.96 -9.89 -4.09
CA ARG A 86 -3.09 -9.07 -3.66
C ARG A 86 -3.21 -8.98 -2.14
N LEU A 87 -3.46 -7.76 -1.66
CA LEU A 87 -3.75 -7.42 -0.27
C LEU A 87 -5.13 -6.75 -0.22
N GLN A 88 -6.01 -7.26 0.63
CA GLN A 88 -7.25 -6.60 0.99
C GLN A 88 -7.13 -5.98 2.38
N ILE A 89 -7.63 -4.76 2.52
CA ILE A 89 -7.73 -4.02 3.77
C ILE A 89 -9.17 -3.56 3.93
N THR A 90 -9.80 -3.94 5.04
CA THR A 90 -11.20 -3.59 5.33
C THR A 90 -11.31 -2.87 6.65
N GLY A 91 -12.32 -2.02 6.79
CA GLY A 91 -12.60 -1.34 8.06
C GLY A 91 -13.80 -0.44 7.92
N GLN A 92 -13.98 0.43 8.92
CA GLN A 92 -15.11 1.33 9.01
C GLN A 92 -14.68 2.62 9.68
N PHE A 93 -14.97 3.77 9.09
CA PHE A 93 -14.79 5.05 9.76
C PHE A 93 -16.05 5.37 10.57
N GLN A 94 -15.87 5.68 11.86
CA GLN A 94 -16.93 6.22 12.70
C GLN A 94 -17.15 7.70 12.32
N ARG A 95 -18.11 7.96 11.44
CA ARG A 95 -18.52 9.30 11.01
C ARG A 95 -20.03 9.44 11.20
N HIS A 96 -20.59 10.61 10.89
CA HIS A 96 -22.04 10.81 10.88
C HIS A 96 -22.78 9.77 10.02
N THR A 97 -22.13 9.23 9.00
CA THR A 97 -22.50 7.99 8.34
C THR A 97 -21.40 6.97 8.56
N ASP A 98 -21.73 5.82 9.14
CA ASP A 98 -20.80 4.70 9.27
C ASP A 98 -20.35 4.27 7.87
N CYS A 99 -19.13 4.64 7.49
CA CYS A 99 -18.62 4.42 6.14
C CYS A 99 -17.69 3.21 6.17
N PHE A 100 -18.17 2.08 5.64
CA PHE A 100 -17.36 0.90 5.41
C PHE A 100 -16.45 1.12 4.21
N PHE A 101 -15.24 0.57 4.28
CA PHE A 101 -14.32 0.60 3.17
C PHE A 101 -13.71 -0.78 2.92
N ARG A 102 -13.34 -0.99 1.65
CA ARG A 102 -12.56 -2.13 1.19
C ARG A 102 -11.54 -1.62 0.19
N LEU A 103 -10.29 -1.67 0.59
CA LEU A 103 -9.15 -1.34 -0.24
C LEU A 103 -8.50 -2.63 -0.71
N ILE A 104 -8.29 -2.78 -2.01
CA ILE A 104 -7.55 -3.89 -2.62
C ILE A 104 -6.34 -3.32 -3.32
N LEU A 105 -5.15 -3.80 -2.94
CA LEU A 105 -3.87 -3.45 -3.57
C LEU A 105 -3.25 -4.70 -4.18
N SER A 106 -2.54 -4.54 -5.29
CA SER A 106 -1.84 -5.60 -6.01
C SER A 106 -0.40 -5.19 -6.28
N SER A 107 0.54 -6.11 -6.10
CA SER A 107 1.92 -5.99 -6.58
C SER A 107 2.10 -6.47 -8.02
N GLN A 108 1.05 -6.99 -8.64
CA GLN A 108 1.02 -7.25 -10.08
C GLN A 108 0.58 -5.97 -10.79
N ILE A 109 1.51 -5.02 -10.86
CA ILE A 109 1.29 -3.74 -11.54
C ILE A 109 1.66 -3.86 -13.02
N THR A 110 1.05 -3.00 -13.84
CA THR A 110 1.29 -2.92 -15.29
C THR A 110 2.59 -2.17 -15.60
N ASP A 111 3.04 -2.23 -16.86
CA ASP A 111 4.21 -1.45 -17.31
C ASP A 111 3.95 0.06 -17.22
N ASP A 112 2.69 0.48 -17.45
CA ASP A 112 2.26 1.86 -17.30
C ASP A 112 2.33 2.30 -15.83
N ASP A 113 1.81 1.48 -14.91
CA ASP A 113 1.89 1.73 -13.47
C ASP A 113 3.35 1.88 -13.01
N LEU A 114 4.22 1.01 -13.54
CA LEU A 114 5.65 1.03 -13.24
C LEU A 114 6.32 2.30 -13.79
N SER A 115 5.90 2.77 -14.97
CA SER A 115 6.39 4.02 -15.56
C SER A 115 6.03 5.26 -14.72
N ASP A 116 4.90 5.20 -14.00
CA ASP A 116 4.47 6.22 -13.04
C ASP A 116 5.12 6.08 -11.65
N GLY A 117 5.95 5.05 -11.45
CA GLY A 117 6.66 4.76 -10.21
C GLY A 117 5.78 4.14 -9.14
N TYR A 118 4.64 3.53 -9.53
CA TYR A 118 3.83 2.74 -8.61
C TYR A 118 4.53 1.41 -8.29
N ILE A 119 4.30 0.92 -7.08
CA ILE A 119 4.75 -0.41 -6.63
C ILE A 119 3.58 -1.26 -6.14
N LEU A 120 2.46 -0.61 -5.82
CA LEU A 120 1.17 -1.24 -5.60
C LEU A 120 0.10 -0.37 -6.25
N SER A 121 -0.86 -1.01 -6.93
CA SER A 121 -2.05 -0.36 -7.48
C SER A 121 -3.31 -1.16 -7.17
N GLY A 122 -4.47 -0.53 -7.25
CA GLY A 122 -5.76 -1.20 -7.11
C GLY A 122 -6.88 -0.23 -6.74
N ASP A 123 -7.87 -0.71 -6.01
CA ASP A 123 -9.17 -0.06 -5.90
C ASP A 123 -9.61 0.15 -4.46
N LEU A 124 -10.20 1.31 -4.21
CA LEU A 124 -10.93 1.62 -2.99
C LEU A 124 -12.42 1.63 -3.25
N GLU A 125 -13.13 0.75 -2.56
CA GLU A 125 -14.58 0.73 -2.48
C GLU A 125 -15.04 1.35 -1.15
N LEU A 126 -16.12 2.12 -1.22
CA LEU A 126 -16.79 2.73 -0.07
C LEU A 126 -18.28 2.33 -0.07
N GLY A 127 -18.88 2.21 1.10
CA GLY A 127 -20.31 1.93 1.22
C GLY A 127 -20.86 2.23 2.61
N ASP A 128 -22.16 2.50 2.68
CA ASP A 128 -22.88 2.69 3.95
C ASP A 128 -23.06 1.37 4.70
N THR A 129 -23.06 0.25 3.98
CA THR A 129 -23.09 -1.11 4.53
C THR A 129 -21.99 -1.96 3.89
N LYS A 130 -21.70 -3.12 4.48
CA LYS A 130 -20.73 -4.08 3.91
C LYS A 130 -21.16 -4.65 2.55
N ASP A 131 -22.46 -4.66 2.29
CA ASP A 131 -23.06 -5.26 1.10
C ASP A 131 -23.29 -4.23 -0.02
N SER A 132 -23.31 -2.94 0.31
CA SER A 132 -23.55 -1.83 -0.62
C SER A 132 -22.26 -1.06 -0.94
N MET A 133 -21.19 -1.77 -1.29
CA MET A 133 -19.90 -1.15 -1.62
C MET A 133 -19.84 -0.74 -3.09
N GLN A 134 -19.32 0.45 -3.35
CA GLN A 134 -19.13 1.00 -4.69
C GLN A 134 -17.67 1.44 -4.87
N GLN A 135 -17.13 1.17 -6.04
CA GLN A 135 -15.80 1.61 -6.42
C GLN A 135 -15.75 3.14 -6.47
N SER A 136 -14.79 3.72 -5.76
CA SER A 136 -14.72 5.16 -5.51
C SER A 136 -13.42 5.79 -5.97
N HIS A 137 -12.28 5.14 -5.71
CA HIS A 137 -10.97 5.66 -6.06
C HIS A 137 -10.05 4.56 -6.57
N PHE A 138 -9.19 4.93 -7.52
CA PHE A 138 -7.97 4.21 -7.82
C PHE A 138 -6.93 4.54 -6.75
N ALA A 139 -6.32 3.50 -6.18
CA ALA A 139 -5.42 3.59 -5.04
C ALA A 139 -4.03 3.10 -5.42
N VAL A 140 -3.01 3.90 -5.09
CA VAL A 140 -1.62 3.57 -5.44
C VAL A 140 -0.65 3.85 -4.31
N VAL A 141 0.43 3.09 -4.30
CA VAL A 141 1.62 3.34 -3.49
C VAL A 141 2.78 3.61 -4.45
N LYS A 142 3.45 4.75 -4.29
CA LYS A 142 4.70 5.02 -4.99
C LYS A 142 5.87 4.67 -4.10
N LEU A 143 6.95 4.23 -4.73
CA LEU A 143 8.26 4.18 -4.08
C LEU A 143 8.82 5.61 -4.02
N GLU A 144 9.02 6.16 -2.82
CA GLU A 144 9.72 7.44 -2.74
C GLU A 144 11.24 7.21 -2.92
N GLN A 145 11.96 8.21 -3.44
CA GLN A 145 13.37 8.05 -3.81
C GLN A 145 14.24 7.62 -2.61
N GLN A 146 13.89 8.06 -1.40
CA GLN A 146 14.58 7.71 -0.16
C GLN A 146 14.36 6.23 0.24
N ASP A 147 13.20 5.66 -0.10
CA ASP A 147 12.86 4.26 0.19
C ASP A 147 13.64 3.30 -0.71
N SER A 148 13.84 3.69 -1.98
CA SER A 148 14.55 2.87 -2.97
C SER A 148 16.03 2.62 -2.60
N HIS A 149 16.76 3.66 -2.18
CA HIS A 149 18.14 3.54 -1.72
C HIS A 149 18.25 2.70 -0.44
N THR A 150 17.34 2.91 0.50
CA THR A 150 17.31 2.19 1.77
C THR A 150 17.01 0.70 1.55
N TYR A 151 16.09 0.38 0.64
CA TYR A 151 15.79 -1.00 0.28
C TYR A 151 17.00 -1.70 -0.34
N ILE A 152 17.62 -1.10 -1.35
CA ILE A 152 18.76 -1.70 -2.06
C ILE A 152 19.92 -1.96 -1.10
N LEU A 153 20.26 -0.98 -0.25
CA LEU A 153 21.30 -1.15 0.76
C LEU A 153 20.95 -2.29 1.72
N ASN A 154 19.76 -2.27 2.31
CA ASN A 154 19.35 -3.31 3.26
C ASN A 154 19.33 -4.71 2.64
N ASN A 155 18.91 -4.85 1.38
CA ASN A 155 18.88 -6.13 0.71
C ASN A 155 20.28 -6.61 0.30
N PHE A 156 21.14 -5.71 -0.14
CA PHE A 156 22.56 -5.99 -0.38
C PHE A 156 23.24 -6.48 0.92
N TYR A 157 23.04 -5.79 2.04
CA TYR A 157 23.57 -6.19 3.34
C TYR A 157 23.00 -7.54 3.83
N LYS A 158 21.69 -7.80 3.65
CA LYS A 158 21.09 -9.10 3.99
C LYS A 158 21.69 -10.24 3.16
N LYS A 159 21.84 -10.04 1.85
CA LYS A 159 22.40 -11.04 0.93
C LYS A 159 23.88 -11.30 1.24
N ALA A 160 24.66 -10.26 1.51
CA ALA A 160 26.05 -10.35 1.95
C ALA A 160 26.19 -11.09 3.30
N ARG A 161 25.32 -10.80 4.28
CA ARG A 161 25.28 -11.53 5.56
C ARG A 161 24.92 -13.00 5.38
N SER A 162 23.99 -13.32 4.49
CA SER A 162 23.65 -14.71 4.18
C SER A 162 24.84 -15.44 3.57
N LEU A 163 25.56 -14.84 2.63
CA LEU A 163 26.75 -15.44 2.02
C LEU A 163 27.88 -15.65 3.04
N LEU A 164 28.06 -14.73 4.00
CA LEU A 164 29.04 -14.87 5.07
C LEU A 164 28.69 -15.96 6.10
N LEU A 165 27.40 -16.26 6.29
CA LEU A 165 26.94 -17.33 7.19
C LEU A 165 26.98 -18.73 6.55
N PHE A 166 26.97 -18.83 5.22
CA PHE A 166 27.10 -20.09 4.48
C PHE A 166 28.50 -20.35 3.89
N GLY A 167 29.44 -19.41 4.10
CA GLY A 167 30.83 -19.50 3.62
C GLY A 167 31.87 -19.97 4.66
N CYS A 168 31.45 -20.33 5.87
CA CYS A 168 32.28 -21.01 6.86
C CYS A 168 31.83 -22.48 7.00
N VAL A 169 32.26 -23.32 6.06
CA VAL A 169 32.45 -24.76 6.25
C VAL A 169 33.78 -25.14 5.63
#